data_AF-A0A853J7J1-F1
#
_entry.id   AF-A0A853J7J1-F1
#
_cell.length_a   1.000
_cell.length_b   1.000
_cell.length_c   1.000
_cell.angle_alpha   90.00
_cell.angle_beta   90.00
_cell.angle_gamma   90.00
#
_symmetry.space_group_name_H-M   'P 1'
#
loop_
_entity.id
_entity.type
_entity.pdbx_description
1 polymer ?
#
loop_
_entity_poly.entity_id
_entity_poly.type
_entity_poly.pdbx_seq_one_letter_code
_entity_poly.pdbx_strand_id
1 'polypeptide(L)'
;MRVVLVPLSCRLALAIAAGLLSAPVIAGETCELTGADSTGASVAGGVNATACGVANEAAGTLSSAVGSHNDASGSRSAAFGRQNTASGAFANAFGYANSATGADSSAVGFGNQSDGQRSSAYGESNVASGDGSSSFGSGNTAAGERAVAIGSDNQAAADDAVALGVGNVAMGEGSVAVGVGSLAEEAHAVAVGANAVATGSHSSAFGYESGASGWGATAIGALSTASGETALALGRLATADGNRSIAVGSGAQSSGILSSAFGEGANAAGGGAMAIGPASQALGTNGIAFGLGARSRADAAIAIGANSAADGLNSVALGNGALADRDNTVSVGRAGSERQIANVAAGTATTDAVNLGQLQATLATANAYTDTAVATGGTAANAYTDNRETAIRTDMGAGDTATLGAANSYTDTRIAELAGFDPGAIGGRLDALEDSFADLDGRLQRQDRRIDRQGAMGSAMLNMAINAAGSASPRGRIAVGAGFQGGEQALSIGYGRRVGQRASFSLGGAFSGGERSGGIGFGVDL
;
A
#
# COMPACT_ATOMS: atom_id res chain seq x y z
N MET A 1 106.90 -88.00 -23.80
CA MET A 1 106.99 -89.34 -24.43
C MET A 1 106.37 -89.21 -25.81
N ARG A 2 107.16 -88.70 -26.78
CA ARG A 2 107.54 -89.33 -28.07
C ARG A 2 106.33 -89.66 -28.96
N VAL A 3 106.19 -89.25 -30.22
CA VAL A 3 107.02 -88.57 -31.26
C VAL A 3 106.02 -88.35 -32.43
N VAL A 4 105.79 -87.13 -32.96
CA VAL A 4 106.33 -86.59 -34.26
C VAL A 4 105.71 -87.28 -35.50
N LEU A 5 105.30 -86.69 -36.64
CA LEU A 5 105.07 -85.35 -37.23
C LEU A 5 104.46 -85.66 -38.66
N VAL A 6 103.37 -85.01 -39.14
CA VAL A 6 103.29 -83.94 -40.21
C VAL A 6 103.35 -84.47 -41.67
N PRO A 7 102.76 -83.85 -42.74
CA PRO A 7 102.27 -82.45 -42.90
C PRO A 7 100.91 -82.17 -43.63
N LEU A 8 100.48 -80.90 -43.45
CA LEU A 8 99.88 -79.91 -44.38
C LEU A 8 98.79 -80.26 -45.43
N SER A 9 97.75 -79.42 -45.39
CA SER A 9 97.31 -78.47 -46.44
C SER A 9 95.96 -78.67 -47.16
N CYS A 10 95.29 -77.51 -47.26
CA CYS A 10 94.44 -77.00 -48.34
C CYS A 10 93.07 -77.60 -48.67
N ARG A 11 92.12 -76.67 -48.73
CA ARG A 11 90.74 -76.68 -49.26
C ARG A 11 90.49 -77.65 -50.43
N LEU A 12 89.28 -78.24 -50.43
CA LEU A 12 88.20 -78.04 -51.44
C LEU A 12 87.43 -79.35 -51.78
N ALA A 13 86.10 -79.27 -51.64
CA ALA A 13 85.04 -79.97 -52.36
C ALA A 13 84.72 -81.49 -52.12
N LEU A 14 83.42 -81.68 -51.82
CA LEU A 14 82.44 -82.57 -52.48
C LEU A 14 82.06 -83.92 -51.84
N ALA A 15 80.74 -84.01 -51.58
CA ALA A 15 79.82 -85.11 -51.91
C ALA A 15 79.25 -86.03 -50.80
N ILE A 16 77.97 -85.76 -50.51
CA ILE A 16 76.81 -86.68 -50.57
C ILE A 16 76.68 -87.76 -49.48
N ALA A 17 75.69 -87.54 -48.60
CA ALA A 17 74.68 -88.53 -48.24
C ALA A 17 73.35 -87.82 -47.87
N ALA A 18 72.38 -87.91 -48.80
CA ALA A 18 70.95 -87.65 -48.59
C ALA A 18 70.32 -88.72 -47.66
N GLY A 19 69.18 -88.57 -46.98
CA GLY A 19 68.14 -87.54 -46.91
C GLY A 19 66.94 -88.04 -46.08
N LEU A 20 65.86 -87.23 -46.05
CA LEU A 20 64.48 -87.46 -45.54
C LEU A 20 64.28 -87.15 -44.04
N LEU A 21 63.44 -86.20 -43.57
CA LEU A 21 62.24 -85.56 -44.14
C LEU A 21 62.15 -84.06 -43.76
N SER A 22 62.11 -83.18 -44.76
CA SER A 22 61.23 -82.01 -44.74
C SER A 22 60.63 -81.87 -46.13
N ALA A 23 59.30 -82.01 -46.19
CA ALA A 23 58.47 -81.77 -47.35
C ALA A 23 58.64 -80.31 -47.85
N PRO A 24 58.32 -80.04 -49.13
CA PRO A 24 58.87 -78.91 -49.87
C PRO A 24 58.46 -77.57 -49.27
N VAL A 25 59.43 -76.66 -49.13
CA VAL A 25 59.14 -75.24 -49.11
C VAL A 25 58.58 -74.93 -50.50
N ILE A 26 57.25 -74.78 -50.59
CA ILE A 26 56.60 -74.27 -51.80
C ILE A 26 57.03 -72.81 -51.93
N ALA A 27 58.03 -72.58 -52.77
CA ALA A 27 58.50 -71.25 -53.15
C ALA A 27 57.34 -70.47 -53.77
N GLY A 28 57.28 -69.17 -53.49
CA GLY A 28 56.24 -68.30 -54.04
C GLY A 28 56.32 -68.16 -55.56
N GLU A 29 55.20 -67.83 -56.20
CA GLU A 29 55.12 -67.63 -57.65
C GLU A 29 55.47 -66.19 -58.01
N THR A 30 56.42 -66.02 -58.93
CA THR A 30 56.65 -64.73 -59.61
C THR A 30 55.99 -64.75 -60.98
N CYS A 31 55.24 -63.70 -61.31
CA CYS A 31 54.57 -63.58 -62.62
C CYS A 31 54.83 -62.19 -63.23
N GLU A 32 54.77 -62.09 -64.56
CA GLU A 32 55.10 -60.88 -65.31
C GLU A 32 53.86 -60.37 -66.06
N LEU A 33 53.60 -59.07 -66.02
CA LEU A 33 52.50 -58.44 -66.77
C LEU A 33 52.94 -57.94 -68.16
N THR A 34 54.24 -58.01 -68.49
CA THR A 34 54.85 -57.40 -69.69
C THR A 34 55.88 -58.28 -70.41
N GLY A 35 55.61 -59.57 -70.59
CA GLY A 35 56.16 -60.39 -71.70
C GLY A 35 57.67 -60.40 -71.99
N ALA A 36 58.58 -60.23 -71.01
CA ALA A 36 60.01 -60.25 -71.25
C ALA A 36 60.79 -60.95 -70.11
N ASP A 37 60.87 -62.30 -70.16
CA ASP A 37 61.84 -63.26 -69.57
C ASP A 37 62.62 -62.92 -68.28
N SER A 38 62.15 -61.97 -67.48
CA SER A 38 62.79 -61.47 -66.27
C SER A 38 61.70 -61.16 -65.26
N THR A 39 61.90 -61.52 -64.00
CA THR A 39 60.88 -61.38 -62.93
C THR A 39 60.57 -59.91 -62.59
N GLY A 40 61.00 -58.94 -63.41
CA GLY A 40 60.89 -57.51 -63.13
C GLY A 40 61.59 -57.09 -61.84
N ALA A 41 62.52 -57.89 -61.31
CA ALA A 41 63.09 -57.79 -59.96
C ALA A 41 62.09 -58.03 -58.80
N SER A 42 60.97 -58.71 -59.05
CA SER A 42 60.03 -59.12 -58.01
C SER A 42 60.54 -60.34 -57.23
N VAL A 43 60.29 -60.37 -55.92
CA VAL A 43 60.73 -61.39 -54.97
C VAL A 43 59.53 -61.96 -54.22
N ALA A 44 59.24 -63.25 -54.41
CA ALA A 44 58.26 -63.99 -53.62
C ALA A 44 58.98 -64.84 -52.56
N GLY A 45 59.35 -64.21 -51.43
CA GLY A 45 60.15 -64.84 -50.38
C GLY A 45 59.34 -65.66 -49.37
N GLY A 46 58.05 -65.38 -49.22
CA GLY A 46 57.16 -66.10 -48.31
C GLY A 46 56.68 -67.45 -48.85
N VAL A 47 56.33 -68.36 -47.94
CA VAL A 47 55.70 -69.65 -48.31
C VAL A 47 54.33 -69.38 -48.93
N ASN A 48 54.08 -69.91 -50.13
CA ASN A 48 52.87 -69.63 -50.93
C ASN A 48 52.62 -68.13 -51.17
N ALA A 49 53.68 -67.32 -51.26
CA ALA A 49 53.56 -65.91 -51.62
C ALA A 49 53.41 -65.74 -53.15
N THR A 50 52.78 -64.64 -53.58
CA THR A 50 52.69 -64.27 -55.00
C THR A 50 53.30 -62.88 -55.20
N ALA A 51 54.30 -62.75 -56.07
CA ALA A 51 54.87 -61.45 -56.44
C ALA A 51 54.79 -61.24 -57.97
N CYS A 52 53.87 -60.39 -58.44
CA CYS A 52 53.59 -60.22 -59.87
C CYS A 52 53.83 -58.79 -60.37
N GLY A 53 54.65 -58.61 -61.41
CA GLY A 53 54.97 -57.30 -62.01
C GLY A 53 56.43 -56.87 -61.77
N VAL A 54 56.65 -55.58 -61.49
CA VAL A 54 58.00 -54.97 -61.39
C VAL A 54 58.34 -54.60 -59.95
N ALA A 55 59.49 -55.07 -59.45
CA ALA A 55 60.08 -54.72 -58.16
C ALA A 55 59.14 -54.91 -56.96
N ASN A 56 58.28 -55.94 -56.99
CA ASN A 56 57.41 -56.25 -55.86
C ASN A 56 58.09 -57.21 -54.89
N GLU A 57 57.88 -57.04 -53.59
CA GLU A 57 58.35 -57.94 -52.54
C GLU A 57 57.14 -58.57 -51.84
N ALA A 58 57.02 -59.90 -51.88
CA ALA A 58 56.02 -60.67 -51.15
C ALA A 58 56.75 -61.59 -50.16
N ALA A 59 57.16 -61.03 -49.02
CA ALA A 59 57.98 -61.72 -48.02
C ALA A 59 57.14 -62.51 -46.99
N GLY A 60 55.87 -62.14 -46.79
CA GLY A 60 55.00 -62.83 -45.83
C GLY A 60 54.48 -64.17 -46.33
N THR A 61 54.24 -65.14 -45.43
CA THR A 61 53.53 -66.39 -45.76
C THR A 61 52.13 -66.08 -46.30
N LEU A 62 51.74 -66.68 -47.44
CA LEU A 62 50.46 -66.43 -48.12
C LEU A 62 50.24 -64.93 -48.50
N SER A 63 51.31 -64.16 -48.67
CA SER A 63 51.23 -62.76 -49.09
C SER A 63 51.03 -62.63 -50.60
N SER A 64 50.53 -61.48 -51.06
CA SER A 64 50.37 -61.18 -52.49
C SER A 64 50.76 -59.74 -52.79
N ALA A 65 51.82 -59.54 -53.57
CA ALA A 65 52.25 -58.24 -54.06
C ALA A 65 52.11 -58.17 -55.59
N VAL A 66 51.25 -57.30 -56.12
CA VAL A 66 50.94 -57.24 -57.56
C VAL A 66 50.96 -55.81 -58.10
N GLY A 67 51.73 -55.57 -59.15
CA GLY A 67 51.87 -54.27 -59.82
C GLY A 67 53.31 -53.79 -59.85
N SER A 68 53.60 -52.61 -59.28
CA SER A 68 54.95 -52.03 -59.30
C SER A 68 55.42 -51.50 -57.94
N HIS A 69 56.58 -51.94 -57.46
CA HIS A 69 57.19 -51.47 -56.20
C HIS A 69 56.31 -51.69 -54.96
N ASN A 70 55.53 -52.77 -54.90
CA ASN A 70 54.74 -53.07 -53.72
C ASN A 70 55.51 -53.97 -52.75
N ASP A 71 55.31 -53.80 -51.45
CA ASP A 71 55.85 -54.63 -50.37
C ASP A 71 54.68 -55.27 -49.60
N ALA A 72 54.56 -56.59 -49.63
CA ALA A 72 53.63 -57.41 -48.87
C ALA A 72 54.42 -58.31 -47.90
N SER A 73 54.99 -57.71 -46.87
CA SER A 73 55.84 -58.39 -45.89
C SER A 73 55.05 -59.03 -44.74
N GLY A 74 53.80 -58.64 -44.52
CA GLY A 74 52.93 -59.24 -43.50
C GLY A 74 52.43 -60.65 -43.88
N SER A 75 52.21 -61.53 -42.90
CA SER A 75 51.57 -62.83 -43.12
C SER A 75 50.13 -62.64 -43.62
N ARG A 76 49.74 -63.28 -44.73
CA ARG A 76 48.45 -63.10 -45.43
C ARG A 76 48.15 -61.65 -45.83
N SER A 77 49.18 -60.84 -46.06
CA SER A 77 49.01 -59.46 -46.52
C SER A 77 48.79 -59.38 -48.03
N ALA A 78 48.16 -58.31 -48.50
CA ALA A 78 47.95 -58.03 -49.91
C ALA A 78 48.35 -56.59 -50.25
N ALA A 79 49.25 -56.41 -51.20
CA ALA A 79 49.67 -55.10 -51.72
C ALA A 79 49.47 -55.06 -53.24
N PHE A 80 48.57 -54.21 -53.74
CA PHE A 80 48.16 -54.18 -55.15
C PHE A 80 48.18 -52.76 -55.72
N GLY A 81 48.84 -52.57 -56.86
CA GLY A 81 48.94 -51.28 -57.55
C GLY A 81 50.39 -50.79 -57.61
N ARG A 82 50.67 -49.57 -57.15
CA ARG A 82 52.02 -48.99 -57.21
C ARG A 82 52.48 -48.43 -55.85
N GLN A 83 53.68 -48.79 -55.40
CA GLN A 83 54.30 -48.26 -54.17
C GLN A 83 53.48 -48.52 -52.89
N ASN A 84 52.72 -49.62 -52.80
CA ASN A 84 51.97 -49.94 -51.60
C ASN A 84 52.79 -50.81 -50.63
N THR A 85 52.64 -50.59 -49.34
CA THR A 85 53.25 -51.39 -48.27
C THR A 85 52.15 -52.02 -47.41
N ALA A 86 52.14 -53.34 -47.31
CA ALA A 86 51.26 -54.12 -46.44
C ALA A 86 52.13 -55.01 -45.53
N SER A 87 52.57 -54.44 -44.40
CA SER A 87 53.52 -55.11 -43.47
C SER A 87 52.82 -55.73 -42.26
N GLY A 88 51.60 -55.31 -41.94
CA GLY A 88 50.79 -55.94 -40.90
C GLY A 88 50.30 -57.34 -41.29
N ALA A 89 50.12 -58.23 -40.31
CA ALA A 89 49.44 -59.51 -40.58
C ALA A 89 48.01 -59.25 -41.07
N PHE A 90 47.58 -59.93 -42.14
CA PHE A 90 46.29 -59.70 -42.81
C PHE A 90 46.07 -58.28 -43.34
N ALA A 91 47.12 -57.46 -43.45
CA ALA A 91 47.01 -56.09 -43.92
C ALA A 91 46.73 -56.01 -45.43
N ASN A 92 45.99 -54.99 -45.85
CA ASN A 92 45.55 -54.78 -47.22
C ASN A 92 45.94 -53.37 -47.70
N ALA A 93 46.76 -53.26 -48.73
CA ALA A 93 47.14 -51.98 -49.32
C ALA A 93 46.85 -51.96 -50.83
N PHE A 94 45.89 -51.15 -51.28
CA PHE A 94 45.40 -51.13 -52.66
C PHE A 94 45.43 -49.72 -53.27
N GLY A 95 46.06 -49.55 -54.43
CA GLY A 95 46.08 -48.28 -55.18
C GLY A 95 47.48 -47.72 -55.36
N TYR A 96 47.73 -46.48 -54.94
CA TYR A 96 49.03 -45.83 -55.05
C TYR A 96 49.54 -45.33 -53.69
N ALA A 97 50.77 -45.69 -53.34
CA ALA A 97 51.49 -45.15 -52.18
C ALA A 97 50.78 -45.36 -50.82
N ASN A 98 50.00 -46.42 -50.66
CA ASN A 98 49.32 -46.72 -49.40
C ASN A 98 50.22 -47.54 -48.46
N SER A 99 50.11 -47.31 -47.15
CA SER A 99 50.82 -48.01 -46.09
C SER A 99 49.83 -48.61 -45.09
N ALA A 100 49.74 -49.95 -45.03
CA ALA A 100 48.92 -50.70 -44.10
C ALA A 100 49.85 -51.52 -43.18
N THR A 101 50.17 -50.98 -42.01
CA THR A 101 51.18 -51.56 -41.09
C THR A 101 50.56 -52.23 -39.86
N GLY A 102 49.33 -51.84 -39.48
CA GLY A 102 48.59 -52.49 -38.41
C GLY A 102 48.13 -53.90 -38.78
N ALA A 103 48.01 -54.79 -37.80
CA ALA A 103 47.39 -56.10 -38.03
C ALA A 103 45.91 -55.92 -38.43
N ASP A 104 45.42 -56.67 -39.41
CA ASP A 104 44.07 -56.56 -39.99
C ASP A 104 43.73 -55.15 -40.53
N SER A 105 44.75 -54.32 -40.83
CA SER A 105 44.53 -52.97 -41.35
C SER A 105 44.20 -52.96 -42.85
N SER A 106 43.51 -51.91 -43.29
CA SER A 106 43.23 -51.69 -44.72
C SER A 106 43.53 -50.25 -45.11
N ALA A 107 44.30 -50.06 -46.18
CA ALA A 107 44.64 -48.78 -46.78
C ALA A 107 44.33 -48.80 -48.28
N VAL A 108 43.39 -48.00 -48.76
CA VAL A 108 42.89 -48.06 -50.16
C VAL A 108 42.76 -46.67 -50.78
N GLY A 109 43.41 -46.46 -51.92
CA GLY A 109 43.33 -45.21 -52.69
C GLY A 109 44.72 -44.62 -52.97
N PHE A 110 44.94 -43.36 -52.58
CA PHE A 110 46.20 -42.62 -52.78
C PHE A 110 46.79 -42.19 -51.44
N GLY A 111 48.01 -42.63 -51.12
CA GLY A 111 48.78 -42.06 -50.02
C GLY A 111 48.21 -42.28 -48.61
N ASN A 112 47.36 -43.29 -48.39
CA ASN A 112 46.75 -43.52 -47.08
C ASN A 112 47.68 -44.30 -46.13
N GLN A 113 47.60 -44.02 -44.84
CA GLN A 113 48.34 -44.67 -43.76
C GLN A 113 47.35 -45.31 -42.77
N SER A 114 47.47 -46.62 -42.57
CA SER A 114 46.59 -47.43 -41.73
C SER A 114 47.49 -48.24 -40.78
N ASP A 115 47.82 -47.64 -39.63
CA ASP A 115 48.84 -48.13 -38.71
C ASP A 115 48.26 -48.82 -37.47
N GLY A 116 47.04 -48.46 -37.08
CA GLY A 116 46.36 -49.10 -35.95
C GLY A 116 45.93 -50.53 -36.27
N GLN A 117 45.80 -51.39 -35.25
CA GLN A 117 45.22 -52.72 -35.45
C GLN A 117 43.74 -52.60 -35.87
N ARG A 118 43.30 -53.35 -36.87
CA ARG A 118 41.94 -53.28 -37.46
C ARG A 118 41.56 -51.88 -37.97
N SER A 119 42.55 -51.04 -38.27
CA SER A 119 42.30 -49.69 -38.79
C SER A 119 41.93 -49.69 -40.27
N SER A 120 41.24 -48.64 -40.71
CA SER A 120 40.76 -48.49 -42.08
C SER A 120 41.02 -47.08 -42.59
N ALA A 121 41.79 -46.94 -43.66
CA ALA A 121 42.10 -45.66 -44.30
C ALA A 121 41.75 -45.71 -45.80
N TYR A 122 40.75 -44.94 -46.24
CA TYR A 122 40.21 -45.02 -47.60
C TYR A 122 40.08 -43.63 -48.23
N GLY A 123 40.64 -43.45 -49.43
CA GLY A 123 40.56 -42.20 -50.18
C GLY A 123 41.95 -41.62 -50.49
N GLU A 124 42.19 -40.37 -50.12
CA GLU A 124 43.45 -39.65 -50.36
C GLU A 124 44.09 -39.17 -49.05
N SER A 125 45.35 -39.52 -48.81
CA SER A 125 46.16 -38.96 -47.72
C SER A 125 45.52 -39.05 -46.32
N ASN A 126 44.75 -40.11 -46.06
CA ASN A 126 44.15 -40.34 -44.74
C ASN A 126 45.13 -41.06 -43.81
N VAL A 127 45.05 -40.78 -42.52
CA VAL A 127 45.84 -41.42 -41.47
C VAL A 127 44.89 -42.05 -40.44
N ALA A 128 44.93 -43.37 -40.31
CA ALA A 128 44.23 -44.14 -39.28
C ALA A 128 45.27 -44.82 -38.37
N SER A 129 45.70 -44.11 -37.31
CA SER A 129 46.78 -44.59 -36.44
C SER A 129 46.29 -45.23 -35.14
N GLY A 130 45.05 -44.97 -34.74
CA GLY A 130 44.47 -45.60 -33.55
C GLY A 130 43.95 -47.01 -33.82
N ASP A 131 43.95 -47.87 -32.81
CA ASP A 131 43.41 -49.22 -32.92
C ASP A 131 41.89 -49.18 -33.18
N GLY A 132 41.41 -49.88 -34.20
CA GLY A 132 40.02 -49.87 -34.64
C GLY A 132 39.57 -48.55 -35.28
N SER A 133 40.49 -47.62 -35.56
CA SER A 133 40.17 -46.31 -36.12
C SER A 133 39.77 -46.38 -37.60
N SER A 134 39.00 -45.39 -38.05
CA SER A 134 38.42 -45.32 -39.39
C SER A 134 38.57 -43.92 -39.97
N SER A 135 39.30 -43.82 -41.07
CA SER A 135 39.58 -42.56 -41.77
C SER A 135 39.16 -42.64 -43.24
N PHE A 136 38.17 -41.85 -43.66
CA PHE A 136 37.58 -41.93 -45.01
C PHE A 136 37.46 -40.54 -45.66
N GLY A 137 37.98 -40.38 -46.88
CA GLY A 137 37.87 -39.13 -47.66
C GLY A 137 39.23 -38.57 -48.05
N SER A 138 39.50 -37.28 -47.79
CA SER A 138 40.79 -36.64 -48.09
C SER A 138 41.41 -35.99 -46.85
N GLY A 139 42.69 -36.27 -46.56
CA GLY A 139 43.44 -35.56 -45.52
C GLY A 139 42.96 -35.76 -44.08
N ASN A 140 42.14 -36.78 -43.80
CA ASN A 140 41.61 -37.01 -42.45
C ASN A 140 42.62 -37.74 -41.56
N THR A 141 42.58 -37.47 -40.26
CA THR A 141 43.40 -38.14 -39.24
C THR A 141 42.51 -38.69 -38.13
N ALA A 142 42.44 -40.02 -38.00
CA ALA A 142 41.84 -40.73 -36.89
C ALA A 142 42.95 -41.33 -36.00
N ALA A 143 43.34 -40.60 -34.95
CA ALA A 143 44.51 -40.92 -34.15
C ALA A 143 44.21 -41.73 -32.88
N GLY A 144 43.03 -41.53 -32.27
CA GLY A 144 42.62 -42.26 -31.07
C GLY A 144 42.06 -43.65 -31.33
N GLU A 145 41.99 -44.47 -30.28
CA GLU A 145 41.35 -45.79 -30.34
C GLU A 145 39.88 -45.65 -30.75
N ARG A 146 39.42 -46.45 -31.72
CA ARG A 146 38.06 -46.43 -32.27
C ARG A 146 37.61 -45.05 -32.80
N ALA A 147 38.56 -44.14 -33.05
CA ALA A 147 38.27 -42.82 -33.59
C ALA A 147 37.77 -42.91 -35.04
N VAL A 148 36.90 -41.98 -35.41
CA VAL A 148 36.29 -41.91 -36.75
C VAL A 148 36.49 -40.53 -37.33
N ALA A 149 37.17 -40.44 -38.48
CA ALA A 149 37.38 -39.20 -39.22
C ALA A 149 36.87 -39.36 -40.66
N ILE A 150 35.84 -38.62 -41.06
CA ILE A 150 35.21 -38.79 -42.37
C ILE A 150 34.97 -37.43 -43.05
N GLY A 151 35.46 -37.27 -44.29
CA GLY A 151 35.26 -36.07 -45.11
C GLY A 151 36.57 -35.47 -45.60
N SER A 152 36.82 -34.18 -45.33
CA SER A 152 38.08 -33.50 -45.68
C SER A 152 38.74 -32.89 -44.44
N ASP A 153 40.03 -33.14 -44.24
CA ASP A 153 40.85 -32.46 -43.23
C ASP A 153 40.31 -32.55 -41.78
N ASN A 154 39.61 -33.65 -41.45
CA ASN A 154 39.09 -33.85 -40.09
C ASN A 154 40.15 -34.47 -39.18
N GLN A 155 40.16 -34.08 -37.90
CA GLN A 155 41.04 -34.63 -36.88
C GLN A 155 40.24 -35.19 -35.71
N ALA A 156 40.20 -36.52 -35.59
CA ALA A 156 39.70 -37.22 -34.41
C ALA A 156 40.91 -37.71 -33.58
N ALA A 157 41.33 -36.92 -32.59
CA ALA A 157 42.62 -37.06 -31.93
C ALA A 157 42.62 -38.00 -30.72
N ALA A 158 41.48 -38.18 -30.06
CA ALA A 158 41.34 -38.97 -28.83
C ALA A 158 40.47 -40.22 -29.02
N ASP A 159 40.47 -41.09 -28.02
CA ASP A 159 39.71 -42.33 -28.04
C ASP A 159 38.22 -42.04 -28.17
N ASP A 160 37.52 -42.84 -28.99
CA ASP A 160 36.10 -42.65 -29.31
C ASP A 160 35.72 -41.31 -29.96
N ALA A 161 36.70 -40.50 -30.37
CA ALA A 161 36.42 -39.22 -31.00
C ALA A 161 35.82 -39.41 -32.40
N VAL A 162 34.85 -38.59 -32.75
CA VAL A 162 34.20 -38.59 -34.07
C VAL A 162 34.32 -37.20 -34.70
N ALA A 163 34.96 -37.12 -35.86
CA ALA A 163 35.07 -35.90 -36.65
C ALA A 163 34.49 -36.13 -38.07
N LEU A 164 33.41 -35.43 -38.43
CA LEU A 164 32.68 -35.64 -39.68
C LEU A 164 32.39 -34.32 -40.42
N GLY A 165 32.90 -34.19 -41.64
CA GLY A 165 32.64 -33.04 -42.52
C GLY A 165 33.92 -32.42 -43.07
N VAL A 166 34.13 -31.12 -42.89
CA VAL A 166 35.34 -30.41 -43.38
C VAL A 166 36.05 -29.68 -42.25
N GLY A 167 37.31 -30.01 -41.99
CA GLY A 167 38.16 -29.26 -41.05
C GLY A 167 37.70 -29.34 -39.60
N ASN A 168 36.99 -30.39 -39.20
CA ASN A 168 36.50 -30.53 -37.82
C ASN A 168 37.57 -31.14 -36.91
N VAL A 169 37.56 -30.77 -35.63
CA VAL A 169 38.56 -31.17 -34.64
C VAL A 169 37.86 -31.72 -33.40
N ALA A 170 38.03 -33.00 -33.13
CA ALA A 170 37.54 -33.71 -31.94
C ALA A 170 38.75 -34.17 -31.10
N MET A 171 39.05 -33.44 -30.02
CA MET A 171 40.25 -33.63 -29.19
C MET A 171 39.98 -34.36 -27.86
N GLY A 172 38.74 -34.36 -27.37
CA GLY A 172 38.38 -35.02 -26.13
C GLY A 172 38.02 -36.49 -26.30
N GLU A 173 38.19 -37.29 -25.24
CA GLU A 173 37.67 -38.67 -25.19
C GLU A 173 36.15 -38.68 -25.43
N GLY A 174 35.69 -39.51 -26.37
CA GLY A 174 34.29 -39.61 -26.75
C GLY A 174 33.68 -38.31 -27.27
N SER A 175 34.51 -37.36 -27.73
CA SER A 175 34.05 -36.08 -28.28
C SER A 175 33.53 -36.22 -29.70
N VAL A 176 32.61 -35.34 -30.10
CA VAL A 176 31.96 -35.40 -31.40
C VAL A 176 31.98 -34.02 -32.06
N ALA A 177 32.65 -33.89 -33.21
CA ALA A 177 32.72 -32.68 -34.00
C ALA A 177 32.15 -32.93 -35.40
N VAL A 178 31.01 -32.31 -35.74
CA VAL A 178 30.32 -32.51 -37.03
C VAL A 178 30.02 -31.18 -37.70
N GLY A 179 30.38 -31.03 -38.98
CA GLY A 179 30.08 -29.82 -39.76
C GLY A 179 31.26 -29.29 -40.56
N VAL A 180 31.49 -27.97 -40.48
CA VAL A 180 32.61 -27.29 -41.12
C VAL A 180 33.33 -26.48 -40.06
N GLY A 181 34.58 -26.82 -39.75
CA GLY A 181 35.37 -26.12 -38.74
C GLY A 181 34.82 -26.23 -37.31
N SER A 182 34.07 -27.28 -36.97
CA SER A 182 33.63 -27.48 -35.58
C SER A 182 34.75 -27.98 -34.68
N LEU A 183 34.71 -27.58 -33.41
CA LEU A 183 35.72 -27.92 -32.40
C LEU A 183 35.04 -28.51 -31.16
N ALA A 184 35.36 -29.76 -30.84
CA ALA A 184 35.02 -30.40 -29.58
C ALA A 184 36.32 -30.71 -28.81
N GLU A 185 36.68 -29.85 -27.86
CA GLU A 185 38.01 -29.84 -27.24
C GLU A 185 38.13 -30.81 -26.05
N GLU A 186 37.10 -30.85 -25.20
CA GLU A 186 37.11 -31.57 -23.93
C GLU A 186 36.38 -32.91 -23.97
N ALA A 187 36.59 -33.75 -22.94
CA ALA A 187 35.94 -35.06 -22.83
C ALA A 187 34.41 -34.96 -22.89
N HIS A 188 33.80 -35.83 -23.71
CA HIS A 188 32.37 -35.88 -24.00
C HIS A 188 31.75 -34.57 -24.52
N ALA A 189 32.57 -33.67 -25.08
CA ALA A 189 32.09 -32.46 -25.73
C ALA A 189 31.46 -32.81 -27.10
N VAL A 190 30.36 -32.13 -27.44
CA VAL A 190 29.65 -32.31 -28.70
C VAL A 190 29.52 -30.96 -29.41
N ALA A 191 30.10 -30.83 -30.59
CA ALA A 191 30.02 -29.64 -31.44
C ALA A 191 29.43 -30.02 -32.81
N VAL A 192 28.23 -29.50 -33.11
CA VAL A 192 27.53 -29.81 -34.36
C VAL A 192 27.07 -28.52 -35.03
N GLY A 193 27.64 -28.21 -36.19
CA GLY A 193 27.37 -27.01 -36.96
C GLY A 193 28.64 -26.38 -37.51
N ALA A 194 28.49 -25.42 -38.43
CA ALA A 194 29.64 -24.68 -38.93
C ALA A 194 30.21 -23.77 -37.83
N ASN A 195 31.51 -23.91 -37.53
CA ASN A 195 32.21 -23.19 -36.48
C ASN A 195 31.58 -23.36 -35.08
N ALA A 196 30.87 -24.47 -34.82
CA ALA A 196 30.41 -24.78 -33.46
C ALA A 196 31.60 -25.11 -32.55
N VAL A 197 31.61 -24.58 -31.33
CA VAL A 197 32.73 -24.71 -30.38
C VAL A 197 32.23 -25.23 -29.04
N ALA A 198 32.66 -26.43 -28.65
CA ALA A 198 32.36 -27.07 -27.37
C ALA A 198 33.67 -27.30 -26.61
N THR A 199 33.98 -26.42 -25.66
CA THR A 199 35.24 -26.41 -24.89
C THR A 199 35.05 -26.71 -23.41
N GLY A 200 33.80 -26.87 -22.95
CA GLY A 200 33.54 -27.42 -21.62
C GLY A 200 33.51 -28.95 -21.64
N SER A 201 33.98 -29.61 -20.59
CA SER A 201 33.74 -31.05 -20.42
C SER A 201 32.23 -31.32 -20.33
N HIS A 202 31.76 -32.38 -20.99
CA HIS A 202 30.33 -32.72 -21.14
C HIS A 202 29.48 -31.60 -21.77
N SER A 203 30.10 -30.64 -22.46
CA SER A 203 29.38 -29.53 -23.09
C SER A 203 28.79 -29.93 -24.43
N SER A 204 27.80 -29.18 -24.89
CA SER A 204 27.12 -29.43 -26.16
C SER A 204 26.79 -28.12 -26.88
N ALA A 205 27.33 -27.92 -28.08
CA ALA A 205 27.12 -26.78 -28.95
C ALA A 205 26.48 -27.22 -30.27
N PHE A 206 25.27 -26.75 -30.54
CA PHE A 206 24.51 -27.06 -31.75
C PHE A 206 24.11 -25.77 -32.50
N GLY A 207 24.71 -25.52 -33.67
CA GLY A 207 24.38 -24.37 -34.52
C GLY A 207 25.59 -23.70 -35.18
N TYR A 208 25.31 -22.73 -36.05
CA TYR A 208 26.35 -21.87 -36.64
C TYR A 208 26.98 -20.99 -35.55
N GLU A 209 28.28 -21.09 -35.33
CA GLU A 209 29.01 -20.31 -34.31
C GLU A 209 28.39 -20.41 -32.89
N SER A 210 27.74 -21.54 -32.56
CA SER A 210 27.31 -21.81 -31.19
C SER A 210 28.52 -22.14 -30.30
N GLY A 211 28.58 -21.59 -29.09
CA GLY A 211 29.65 -21.79 -28.12
C GLY A 211 29.16 -22.37 -26.79
N ALA A 212 29.71 -23.50 -26.36
CA ALA A 212 29.47 -24.07 -25.04
C ALA A 212 30.80 -24.28 -24.31
N SER A 213 31.14 -23.38 -23.38
CA SER A 213 32.42 -23.39 -22.66
C SER A 213 32.31 -23.75 -21.18
N GLY A 214 31.11 -23.69 -20.60
CA GLY A 214 30.89 -24.15 -19.23
C GLY A 214 30.88 -25.68 -19.12
N TRP A 215 31.29 -26.21 -17.95
CA TRP A 215 31.14 -27.64 -17.65
C TRP A 215 29.67 -28.07 -17.73
N GLY A 216 29.35 -29.09 -18.52
CA GLY A 216 27.97 -29.55 -18.74
C GLY A 216 27.05 -28.51 -19.40
N ALA A 217 27.60 -27.44 -20.00
CA ALA A 217 26.81 -26.39 -20.62
C ALA A 217 26.24 -26.83 -21.97
N THR A 218 25.05 -26.33 -22.32
CA THR A 218 24.39 -26.62 -23.60
C THR A 218 24.02 -25.33 -24.31
N ALA A 219 24.53 -25.13 -25.52
CA ALA A 219 24.21 -24.01 -26.41
C ALA A 219 23.55 -24.55 -27.69
N ILE A 220 22.31 -24.12 -27.97
CA ILE A 220 21.53 -24.54 -29.14
C ILE A 220 21.00 -23.30 -29.85
N GLY A 221 21.47 -23.07 -31.08
CA GLY A 221 21.08 -21.94 -31.92
C GLY A 221 22.28 -21.19 -32.47
N ALA A 222 22.09 -20.50 -33.59
CA ALA A 222 23.16 -19.72 -34.20
C ALA A 222 23.64 -18.61 -33.27
N LEU A 223 24.95 -18.50 -33.05
CA LEU A 223 25.58 -17.52 -32.16
C LEU A 223 25.10 -17.63 -30.69
N SER A 224 24.55 -18.78 -30.29
CA SER A 224 24.21 -19.02 -28.88
C SER A 224 25.48 -19.27 -28.05
N THR A 225 25.51 -18.77 -26.83
CA THR A 225 26.67 -18.89 -25.92
C THR A 225 26.22 -19.38 -24.55
N ALA A 226 26.74 -20.52 -24.11
CA ALA A 226 26.55 -21.05 -22.76
C ALA A 226 27.91 -21.17 -22.06
N SER A 227 28.25 -20.18 -21.23
CA SER A 227 29.56 -20.09 -20.55
C SER A 227 29.50 -20.43 -19.07
N GLY A 228 28.33 -20.38 -18.44
CA GLY A 228 28.15 -20.79 -17.05
C GLY A 228 28.22 -22.32 -16.87
N GLU A 229 28.66 -22.77 -15.70
CA GLU A 229 28.60 -24.18 -15.29
C GLU A 229 27.15 -24.69 -15.38
N THR A 230 26.89 -25.80 -16.07
CA THR A 230 25.55 -26.38 -16.30
C THR A 230 24.52 -25.39 -16.87
N ALA A 231 24.97 -24.40 -17.63
CA ALA A 231 24.10 -23.40 -18.24
C ALA A 231 23.41 -23.92 -19.51
N LEU A 232 22.22 -23.38 -19.82
CA LEU A 232 21.48 -23.69 -21.04
C LEU A 232 21.20 -22.39 -21.81
N ALA A 233 21.73 -22.27 -23.03
CA ALA A 233 21.37 -21.23 -23.98
C ALA A 233 20.62 -21.83 -25.18
N LEU A 234 19.35 -21.48 -25.37
CA LEU A 234 18.49 -21.99 -26.44
C LEU A 234 17.88 -20.83 -27.23
N GLY A 235 18.36 -20.61 -28.46
CA GLY A 235 17.90 -19.57 -29.37
C GLY A 235 19.05 -18.84 -30.04
N ARG A 236 18.76 -18.16 -31.15
CA ARG A 236 19.77 -17.33 -31.84
C ARG A 236 20.21 -16.19 -30.92
N LEU A 237 21.52 -16.01 -30.73
CA LEU A 237 22.09 -15.02 -29.79
C LEU A 237 21.68 -15.21 -28.31
N ALA A 238 21.13 -16.36 -27.93
CA ALA A 238 20.86 -16.63 -26.52
C ALA A 238 22.18 -16.74 -25.75
N THR A 239 22.28 -16.09 -24.59
CA THR A 239 23.50 -16.00 -23.78
C THR A 239 23.20 -16.42 -22.34
N ALA A 240 23.82 -17.51 -21.88
CA ALA A 240 23.70 -18.05 -20.54
C ALA A 240 25.09 -18.06 -19.86
N ASP A 241 25.44 -16.93 -19.22
CA ASP A 241 26.77 -16.69 -18.63
C ASP A 241 26.82 -17.06 -17.15
N GLY A 242 25.67 -17.01 -16.46
CA GLY A 242 25.61 -17.35 -15.04
C GLY A 242 25.73 -18.85 -14.80
N ASN A 243 26.38 -19.25 -13.69
CA ASN A 243 26.38 -20.66 -13.29
C ASN A 243 24.96 -21.14 -13.01
N ARG A 244 24.59 -22.31 -13.54
CA ARG A 244 23.25 -22.89 -13.50
C ARG A 244 22.18 -21.96 -14.08
N SER A 245 22.55 -21.10 -15.04
CA SER A 245 21.62 -20.17 -15.68
C SER A 245 20.91 -20.79 -16.89
N ILE A 246 19.72 -20.26 -17.19
CA ILE A 246 18.92 -20.69 -18.35
C ILE A 246 18.56 -19.45 -19.16
N ALA A 247 18.85 -19.45 -20.46
CA ALA A 247 18.45 -18.44 -21.42
C ALA A 247 17.72 -19.10 -22.59
N VAL A 248 16.42 -18.84 -22.74
CA VAL A 248 15.57 -19.42 -23.80
C VAL A 248 14.87 -18.32 -24.57
N GLY A 249 15.23 -18.14 -25.84
CA GLY A 249 14.69 -17.11 -26.72
C GLY A 249 15.77 -16.42 -27.55
N SER A 250 15.37 -15.78 -28.65
CA SER A 250 16.30 -14.99 -29.46
C SER A 250 16.84 -13.81 -28.65
N GLY A 251 18.16 -13.71 -28.48
CA GLY A 251 18.78 -12.65 -27.69
C GLY A 251 18.45 -12.68 -26.19
N ALA A 252 17.91 -13.79 -25.66
CA ALA A 252 17.71 -13.94 -24.21
C ALA A 252 19.06 -13.92 -23.49
N GLN A 253 19.16 -13.19 -22.38
CA GLN A 253 20.39 -13.04 -21.60
C GLN A 253 20.13 -13.44 -20.15
N SER A 254 20.92 -14.40 -19.66
CA SER A 254 20.86 -14.91 -18.30
C SER A 254 22.26 -14.87 -17.70
N SER A 255 22.61 -13.74 -17.08
CA SER A 255 23.96 -13.48 -16.57
C SER A 255 24.10 -13.69 -15.06
N GLY A 256 22.98 -13.73 -14.32
CA GLY A 256 22.99 -14.01 -12.89
C GLY A 256 23.24 -15.49 -12.58
N ILE A 257 23.94 -15.78 -11.49
CA ILE A 257 24.03 -17.16 -10.97
C ILE A 257 22.61 -17.64 -10.62
N LEU A 258 22.25 -18.87 -11.01
CA LEU A 258 20.91 -19.46 -10.82
C LEU A 258 19.77 -18.64 -11.49
N SER A 259 20.09 -17.79 -12.47
CA SER A 259 19.09 -16.95 -13.13
C SER A 259 18.39 -17.66 -14.30
N SER A 260 17.23 -17.15 -14.71
CA SER A 260 16.42 -17.72 -15.78
C SER A 260 15.77 -16.63 -16.63
N ALA A 261 16.09 -16.60 -17.92
CA ALA A 261 15.51 -15.69 -18.90
C ALA A 261 14.74 -16.48 -19.97
N PHE A 262 13.44 -16.23 -20.10
CA PHE A 262 12.55 -16.86 -21.08
C PHE A 262 11.85 -15.79 -21.91
N GLY A 263 12.17 -15.70 -23.20
CA GLY A 263 11.56 -14.75 -24.13
C GLY A 263 12.59 -14.04 -25.02
N GLU A 264 12.12 -13.45 -26.12
CA GLU A 264 12.97 -12.64 -26.99
C GLU A 264 13.49 -11.41 -26.24
N GLY A 265 14.82 -11.24 -26.18
CA GLY A 265 15.45 -10.15 -25.44
C GLY A 265 15.19 -10.13 -23.92
N ALA A 266 14.69 -11.22 -23.33
CA ALA A 266 14.51 -11.31 -21.88
C ALA A 266 15.88 -11.24 -21.18
N ASN A 267 16.00 -10.47 -20.10
CA ASN A 267 17.25 -10.24 -19.39
C ASN A 267 17.10 -10.55 -17.89
N ALA A 268 17.72 -11.64 -17.43
CA ALA A 268 17.83 -12.00 -16.03
C ALA A 268 19.27 -11.75 -15.55
N ALA A 269 19.53 -10.54 -15.03
CA ALA A 269 20.87 -10.10 -14.66
C ALA A 269 21.21 -10.34 -13.19
N GLY A 270 20.20 -10.33 -12.30
CA GLY A 270 20.39 -10.57 -10.87
C GLY A 270 20.64 -12.04 -10.51
N GLY A 271 21.37 -12.31 -9.44
CA GLY A 271 21.50 -13.68 -8.91
C GLY A 271 20.14 -14.23 -8.46
N GLY A 272 19.77 -15.44 -8.89
CA GLY A 272 18.45 -16.03 -8.64
C GLY A 272 17.29 -15.32 -9.34
N ALA A 273 17.57 -14.41 -10.30
CA ALA A 273 16.55 -13.62 -10.97
C ALA A 273 15.80 -14.44 -12.03
N MET A 274 14.53 -14.09 -12.26
CA MET A 274 13.66 -14.73 -13.25
C MET A 274 13.00 -13.69 -14.15
N ALA A 275 13.36 -13.67 -15.43
CA ALA A 275 12.75 -12.82 -16.45
C ALA A 275 11.94 -13.67 -17.43
N ILE A 276 10.62 -13.53 -17.45
CA ILE A 276 9.71 -14.28 -18.31
C ILE A 276 8.89 -13.30 -19.14
N GLY A 277 9.02 -13.36 -20.46
CA GLY A 277 8.32 -12.53 -21.43
C GLY A 277 9.28 -11.70 -22.28
N PRO A 278 8.88 -11.26 -23.49
CA PRO A 278 9.77 -10.51 -24.36
C PRO A 278 10.22 -9.19 -23.70
N ALA A 279 11.50 -8.88 -23.81
CA ALA A 279 12.14 -7.70 -23.22
C ALA A 279 11.90 -7.53 -21.69
N SER A 280 11.50 -8.59 -20.98
CA SER A 280 11.41 -8.58 -19.51
C SER A 280 12.79 -8.41 -18.89
N GLN A 281 12.88 -7.70 -17.76
CA GLN A 281 14.15 -7.33 -17.13
C GLN A 281 14.09 -7.61 -15.63
N ALA A 282 14.73 -8.68 -15.19
CA ALA A 282 14.93 -9.00 -13.78
C ALA A 282 16.38 -8.66 -13.39
N LEU A 283 16.60 -7.42 -12.97
CA LEU A 283 17.91 -6.83 -12.72
C LEU A 283 18.36 -6.96 -11.26
N GLY A 284 17.42 -6.98 -10.31
CA GLY A 284 17.71 -7.18 -8.90
C GLY A 284 17.96 -8.65 -8.54
N THR A 285 18.73 -8.88 -7.47
CA THR A 285 18.94 -10.21 -6.89
C THR A 285 17.61 -10.78 -6.40
N ASN A 286 17.31 -12.04 -6.70
CA ASN A 286 16.01 -12.67 -6.46
C ASN A 286 14.82 -11.90 -7.11
N GLY A 287 15.10 -11.07 -8.11
CA GLY A 287 14.10 -10.29 -8.82
C GLY A 287 13.27 -11.16 -9.75
N ILE A 288 11.96 -10.93 -9.81
CA ILE A 288 11.06 -11.64 -10.74
C ILE A 288 10.40 -10.61 -11.66
N ALA A 289 10.57 -10.75 -12.96
CA ALA A 289 9.90 -9.94 -13.98
C ALA A 289 9.09 -10.84 -14.91
N PHE A 290 7.76 -10.80 -14.82
CA PHE A 290 6.85 -11.62 -15.61
C PHE A 290 5.95 -10.75 -16.49
N GLY A 291 6.12 -10.81 -17.81
CA GLY A 291 5.35 -10.09 -18.82
C GLY A 291 6.22 -9.27 -19.79
N LEU A 292 5.63 -8.89 -20.93
CA LEU A 292 6.27 -8.04 -21.93
C LEU A 292 6.81 -6.75 -21.28
N GLY A 293 8.12 -6.54 -21.31
CA GLY A 293 8.76 -5.34 -20.75
C GLY A 293 8.55 -5.15 -19.24
N ALA A 294 8.17 -6.18 -18.49
CA ALA A 294 8.11 -6.14 -17.03
C ALA A 294 9.52 -5.90 -16.45
N ARG A 295 9.64 -5.12 -15.38
CA ARG A 295 10.94 -4.72 -14.82
C ARG A 295 10.98 -4.87 -13.31
N SER A 296 11.79 -5.79 -12.82
CA SER A 296 12.18 -5.90 -11.42
C SER A 296 13.59 -5.35 -11.28
N ARG A 297 13.72 -4.11 -10.79
CA ARG A 297 15.01 -3.39 -10.74
C ARG A 297 15.72 -3.48 -9.40
N ALA A 298 14.96 -3.61 -8.32
CA ALA A 298 15.49 -3.71 -6.96
C ALA A 298 15.59 -5.16 -6.49
N ASP A 299 16.41 -5.40 -5.47
CA ASP A 299 16.54 -6.74 -4.89
C ASP A 299 15.22 -7.22 -4.27
N ALA A 300 14.95 -8.52 -4.42
CA ALA A 300 13.72 -9.19 -4.02
C ALA A 300 12.43 -8.56 -4.60
N ALA A 301 12.54 -7.71 -5.64
CA ALA A 301 11.38 -7.06 -6.23
C ALA A 301 10.66 -7.99 -7.23
N ILE A 302 9.34 -7.89 -7.31
CA ILE A 302 8.50 -8.73 -8.16
C ILE A 302 7.63 -7.84 -9.04
N ALA A 303 7.81 -7.90 -10.35
CA ALA A 303 7.02 -7.17 -11.34
C ALA A 303 6.23 -8.19 -12.18
N ILE A 304 4.91 -8.23 -12.02
CA ILE A 304 4.03 -9.15 -12.73
C ILE A 304 3.02 -8.35 -13.56
N GLY A 305 3.06 -8.52 -14.87
CA GLY A 305 2.23 -7.83 -15.85
C GLY A 305 3.06 -7.03 -16.85
N ALA A 306 2.55 -6.88 -18.08
CA ALA A 306 3.27 -6.15 -19.11
C ALA A 306 3.56 -4.70 -18.68
N ASN A 307 4.79 -4.25 -18.88
CA ASN A 307 5.31 -2.94 -18.45
C ASN A 307 5.15 -2.60 -16.96
N SER A 308 4.91 -3.60 -16.10
CA SER A 308 4.99 -3.40 -14.65
C SER A 308 6.43 -3.06 -14.24
N ALA A 309 6.58 -2.26 -13.18
CA ALA A 309 7.88 -1.83 -12.67
C ALA A 309 7.90 -1.92 -11.14
N ALA A 310 8.74 -2.80 -10.61
CA ALA A 310 9.03 -2.92 -9.19
C ALA A 310 10.43 -2.34 -8.94
N ASP A 311 10.45 -1.08 -8.50
CA ASP A 311 11.65 -0.25 -8.34
C ASP A 311 12.06 -0.10 -6.85
N GLY A 312 11.17 -0.41 -5.90
CA GLY A 312 11.48 -0.45 -4.46
C GLY A 312 12.03 -1.81 -3.99
N LEU A 313 12.88 -1.82 -2.97
CA LEU A 313 13.42 -3.04 -2.36
C LEU A 313 12.28 -3.90 -1.80
N ASN A 314 12.30 -5.22 -2.06
CA ASN A 314 11.28 -6.15 -1.57
C ASN A 314 9.84 -5.68 -1.90
N SER A 315 9.66 -5.06 -3.07
CA SER A 315 8.36 -4.54 -3.53
C SER A 315 7.71 -5.45 -4.58
N VAL A 316 6.39 -5.34 -4.73
CA VAL A 316 5.61 -6.10 -5.71
C VAL A 316 4.78 -5.14 -6.55
N ALA A 317 5.03 -5.06 -7.85
CA ALA A 317 4.17 -4.39 -8.82
C ALA A 317 3.29 -5.43 -9.53
N LEU A 318 1.98 -5.40 -9.26
CA LEU A 318 1.02 -6.39 -9.75
C LEU A 318 0.02 -5.76 -10.72
N GLY A 319 0.14 -6.11 -12.00
CA GLY A 319 -0.75 -5.69 -13.08
C GLY A 319 -0.03 -4.89 -14.17
N ASN A 320 -0.68 -4.77 -15.34
CA ASN A 320 -0.15 -4.04 -16.50
C ASN A 320 0.20 -2.57 -16.13
N GLY A 321 1.42 -2.13 -16.38
CA GLY A 321 1.86 -0.76 -16.08
C GLY A 321 1.90 -0.37 -14.60
N ALA A 322 1.68 -1.33 -13.67
CA ALA A 322 1.77 -1.07 -12.23
C ALA A 322 3.18 -0.57 -11.85
N LEU A 323 3.25 0.32 -10.86
CA LEU A 323 4.50 0.85 -10.32
C LEU A 323 4.54 0.64 -8.82
N ALA A 324 5.55 -0.08 -8.34
CA ALA A 324 5.89 -0.18 -6.93
C ALA A 324 7.26 0.49 -6.72
N ASP A 325 7.25 1.76 -6.33
CA ASP A 325 8.43 2.63 -6.16
C ASP A 325 8.82 2.85 -4.70
N ARG A 326 8.16 2.14 -3.77
CA ARG A 326 8.46 2.16 -2.33
C ARG A 326 8.88 0.79 -1.86
N ASP A 327 9.81 0.75 -0.92
CA ASP A 327 10.26 -0.50 -0.32
C ASP A 327 9.13 -1.20 0.44
N ASN A 328 9.16 -2.54 0.48
CA ASN A 328 8.22 -3.37 1.25
C ASN A 328 6.75 -3.08 0.95
N THR A 329 6.40 -2.82 -0.31
CA THR A 329 5.01 -2.51 -0.71
C THR A 329 4.50 -3.41 -1.82
N VAL A 330 3.19 -3.62 -1.85
CA VAL A 330 2.49 -4.19 -3.01
C VAL A 330 1.69 -3.06 -3.67
N SER A 331 2.01 -2.75 -4.93
CA SER A 331 1.23 -1.83 -5.74
C SER A 331 0.46 -2.60 -6.80
N VAL A 332 -0.86 -2.45 -6.82
CA VAL A 332 -1.74 -3.07 -7.83
C VAL A 332 -1.99 -2.16 -9.03
N GLY A 333 -1.36 -0.99 -9.09
CA GLY A 333 -1.63 0.06 -10.08
C GLY A 333 -0.53 1.10 -10.15
N ARG A 334 -0.89 2.28 -10.65
CA ARG A 334 -0.04 3.47 -10.68
C ARG A 334 -0.92 4.68 -10.35
N ALA A 335 -0.33 5.77 -9.85
CA ALA A 335 -1.08 7.01 -9.64
C ALA A 335 -1.86 7.43 -10.91
N GLY A 336 -3.17 7.65 -10.77
CA GLY A 336 -4.08 7.95 -11.88
C GLY A 336 -4.52 6.74 -12.71
N SER A 337 -4.11 5.54 -12.33
CA SER A 337 -4.49 4.25 -12.94
C SER A 337 -4.55 3.16 -11.86
N GLU A 338 -5.23 3.48 -10.76
CA GLU A 338 -5.46 2.60 -9.62
C GLU A 338 -6.36 1.42 -10.03
N ARG A 339 -6.19 0.30 -9.34
CA ARG A 339 -7.04 -0.88 -9.50
C ARG A 339 -7.78 -1.17 -8.21
N GLN A 340 -9.00 -1.67 -8.35
CA GLN A 340 -9.74 -2.22 -7.23
C GLN A 340 -9.22 -3.61 -6.88
N ILE A 341 -9.16 -3.90 -5.57
CA ILE A 341 -8.98 -5.26 -5.06
C ILE A 341 -10.36 -5.76 -4.67
N ALA A 342 -10.93 -6.64 -5.49
CA ALA A 342 -12.27 -7.18 -5.29
C ALA A 342 -12.22 -8.57 -4.63
N ASN A 343 -13.36 -9.03 -4.11
CA ASN A 343 -13.52 -10.33 -3.44
C ASN A 343 -12.67 -10.51 -2.17
N VAL A 344 -12.44 -9.41 -1.44
CA VAL A 344 -11.73 -9.41 -0.15
C VAL A 344 -12.70 -9.83 0.95
N ALA A 345 -12.46 -11.00 1.55
CA ALA A 345 -13.19 -11.46 2.73
C ALA A 345 -12.98 -10.51 3.92
N ALA A 346 -13.86 -10.56 4.91
CA ALA A 346 -13.71 -9.74 6.11
C ALA A 346 -12.41 -10.12 6.85
N GLY A 347 -11.59 -9.14 7.19
CA GLY A 347 -10.37 -9.34 7.97
C GLY A 347 -10.67 -9.80 9.39
N THR A 348 -9.85 -10.70 9.90
CA THR A 348 -10.01 -11.33 11.23
C THR A 348 -8.85 -11.03 12.17
N ALA A 349 -7.66 -10.80 11.62
CA ALA A 349 -6.47 -10.33 12.34
C ALA A 349 -6.22 -8.83 12.11
N THR A 350 -5.40 -8.22 12.95
CA THR A 350 -5.03 -6.79 12.85
C THR A 350 -4.24 -6.42 11.60
N THR A 351 -3.71 -7.42 10.88
CA THR A 351 -2.92 -7.25 9.65
C THR A 351 -3.68 -7.68 8.38
N ASP A 352 -4.94 -8.06 8.50
CA ASP A 352 -5.77 -8.42 7.35
C ASP A 352 -6.30 -7.15 6.66
N ALA A 353 -6.52 -7.23 5.35
CA ALA A 353 -7.20 -6.16 4.62
C ALA A 353 -8.66 -6.06 5.09
N VAL A 354 -9.13 -4.82 5.32
CA VAL A 354 -10.52 -4.52 5.65
C VAL A 354 -11.34 -4.42 4.36
N ASN A 355 -12.51 -5.04 4.32
CA ASN A 355 -13.42 -4.90 3.17
C ASN A 355 -14.50 -3.83 3.41
N LEU A 356 -15.26 -3.50 2.35
CA LEU A 356 -16.29 -2.45 2.41
C LEU A 356 -17.39 -2.76 3.45
N GLY A 357 -17.75 -4.03 3.65
CA GLY A 357 -18.78 -4.43 4.60
C GLY A 357 -18.37 -4.14 6.06
N GLN A 358 -17.12 -4.41 6.42
CA GLN A 358 -16.59 -4.07 7.75
C GLN A 358 -16.57 -2.55 7.99
N LEU A 359 -16.12 -1.78 7.00
CA LEU A 359 -16.10 -0.32 7.09
C LEU A 359 -17.52 0.25 7.28
N GLN A 360 -18.49 -0.24 6.50
CA GLN A 360 -19.89 0.17 6.62
C GLN A 360 -20.49 -0.19 7.99
N ALA A 361 -20.16 -1.34 8.55
CA ALA A 361 -20.61 -1.74 9.89
C ALA A 361 -20.05 -0.81 10.98
N THR A 362 -18.75 -0.49 10.93
CA THR A 362 -18.13 0.48 11.86
C THR A 362 -18.75 1.87 11.72
N LEU A 363 -19.00 2.32 10.48
CA LEU A 363 -19.65 3.60 10.23
C LEU A 363 -21.09 3.64 10.79
N ALA A 364 -21.85 2.55 10.66
CA ALA A 364 -23.17 2.44 11.25
C ALA A 364 -23.13 2.52 12.79
N THR A 365 -22.15 1.89 13.43
CA THR A 365 -21.93 2.02 14.89
C THR A 365 -21.57 3.45 15.29
N ALA A 366 -20.71 4.12 14.53
CA ALA A 366 -20.33 5.51 14.82
C ALA A 366 -21.52 6.48 14.70
N ASN A 367 -22.33 6.34 13.65
CA ASN A 367 -23.53 7.15 13.46
C ASN A 367 -24.54 6.91 14.60
N ALA A 368 -24.79 5.66 14.97
CA ALA A 368 -25.70 5.35 16.08
C ALA A 368 -25.25 5.96 17.42
N TYR A 369 -23.93 5.99 17.67
CA TYR A 369 -23.37 6.65 18.84
C TYR A 369 -23.60 8.17 18.80
N THR A 370 -23.31 8.83 17.68
CA THR A 370 -23.53 10.28 17.56
C THR A 370 -25.00 10.63 17.67
N ASP A 371 -25.89 9.86 17.06
CA ASP A 371 -27.34 10.07 17.13
C ASP A 371 -27.83 9.96 18.58
N THR A 372 -27.35 8.95 19.31
CA THR A 372 -27.66 8.77 20.74
C THR A 372 -27.14 9.92 21.59
N ALA A 373 -25.91 10.37 21.35
CA ALA A 373 -25.30 11.46 22.09
C ALA A 373 -26.04 12.79 21.86
N VAL A 374 -26.41 13.08 20.60
CA VAL A 374 -27.19 14.28 20.24
C VAL A 374 -28.59 14.22 20.85
N ALA A 375 -29.27 13.08 20.77
CA ALA A 375 -30.58 12.90 21.38
C ALA A 375 -30.53 13.11 22.90
N THR A 376 -29.56 12.48 23.57
CA THR A 376 -29.39 12.60 25.03
C THR A 376 -29.07 14.04 25.43
N GLY A 377 -28.17 14.70 24.72
CA GLY A 377 -27.84 16.11 24.94
C GLY A 377 -29.03 17.04 24.72
N GLY A 378 -29.82 16.79 23.67
CA GLY A 378 -31.06 17.52 23.39
C GLY A 378 -32.10 17.34 24.49
N THR A 379 -32.32 16.11 24.98
CA THR A 379 -33.21 15.85 26.11
C THR A 379 -32.74 16.56 27.39
N ALA A 380 -31.43 16.51 27.70
CA ALA A 380 -30.89 17.18 28.87
C ALA A 380 -31.02 18.71 28.78
N ALA A 381 -30.78 19.29 27.61
CA ALA A 381 -30.94 20.72 27.36
C ALA A 381 -32.42 21.16 27.45
N ASN A 382 -33.34 20.38 26.89
CA ASN A 382 -34.78 20.61 27.00
C ASN A 382 -35.20 20.53 28.47
N ALA A 383 -34.82 19.46 29.19
CA ALA A 383 -35.15 19.32 30.60
C ALA A 383 -34.60 20.48 31.45
N TYR A 384 -33.39 20.96 31.18
CA TYR A 384 -32.86 22.17 31.83
C TYR A 384 -33.73 23.40 31.55
N THR A 385 -34.16 23.59 30.29
CA THR A 385 -34.98 24.72 29.86
C THR A 385 -36.40 24.64 30.45
N ASP A 386 -37.04 23.48 30.42
CA ASP A 386 -38.37 23.23 30.97
C ASP A 386 -38.40 23.38 32.50
N ASN A 387 -37.36 22.89 33.19
CA ASN A 387 -37.20 23.09 34.64
C ASN A 387 -37.05 24.58 34.96
N ARG A 388 -36.27 25.31 34.15
CA ARG A 388 -36.10 26.76 34.31
C ARG A 388 -37.41 27.50 34.05
N GLU A 389 -38.15 27.13 33.01
CA GLU A 389 -39.47 27.71 32.71
C GLU A 389 -40.46 27.43 33.84
N THR A 390 -40.49 26.20 34.34
CA THR A 390 -41.35 25.81 35.47
C THR A 390 -41.04 26.65 36.71
N ALA A 391 -39.76 26.81 37.05
CA ALA A 391 -39.33 27.66 38.15
C ALA A 391 -39.79 29.12 37.95
N ILE A 392 -39.61 29.67 36.74
CA ILE A 392 -40.09 31.02 36.40
C ILE A 392 -41.61 31.14 36.57
N ARG A 393 -42.40 30.17 36.09
CA ARG A 393 -43.87 30.18 36.26
C ARG A 393 -44.27 30.07 37.73
N THR A 394 -43.56 29.27 38.52
CA THR A 394 -43.79 29.18 39.97
C THR A 394 -43.50 30.51 40.66
N ASP A 395 -42.37 31.15 40.34
CA ASP A 395 -42.00 32.47 40.88
C ASP A 395 -43.03 33.53 40.48
N MET A 396 -43.49 33.53 39.23
CA MET A 396 -44.58 34.41 38.75
C MET A 396 -45.88 34.19 39.53
N GLY A 397 -46.33 32.93 39.69
CA GLY A 397 -47.56 32.63 40.43
C GLY A 397 -47.48 33.01 41.91
N ALA A 398 -46.31 32.83 42.55
CA ALA A 398 -46.06 33.30 43.91
C ALA A 398 -46.08 34.84 43.98
N GLY A 399 -45.46 35.51 43.01
CA GLY A 399 -45.48 36.97 42.88
C GLY A 399 -46.88 37.55 42.66
N ASP A 400 -47.67 36.94 41.78
CA ASP A 400 -49.07 37.31 41.54
C ASP A 400 -49.92 37.11 42.79
N THR A 401 -49.76 35.97 43.48
CA THR A 401 -50.45 35.68 44.75
C THR A 401 -50.08 36.71 45.82
N ALA A 402 -48.80 37.05 45.94
CA ALA A 402 -48.33 38.07 46.88
C ALA A 402 -48.90 39.46 46.53
N THR A 403 -48.88 39.84 45.26
CA THR A 403 -49.41 41.13 44.77
C THR A 403 -50.91 41.23 44.99
N LEU A 404 -51.66 40.18 44.65
CA LEU A 404 -53.11 40.11 44.85
C LEU A 404 -53.46 40.09 46.35
N GLY A 405 -52.71 39.34 47.16
CA GLY A 405 -52.88 39.31 48.62
C GLY A 405 -52.62 40.68 49.25
N ALA A 406 -51.56 41.38 48.82
CA ALA A 406 -51.28 42.75 49.25
C ALA A 406 -52.37 43.73 48.80
N ALA A 407 -52.86 43.62 47.56
CA ALA A 407 -53.93 44.46 47.03
C ALA A 407 -55.27 44.22 47.75
N ASN A 408 -55.63 42.97 48.02
CA ASN A 408 -56.82 42.61 48.79
C ASN A 408 -56.69 43.13 50.22
N SER A 409 -55.57 42.89 50.90
CA SER A 409 -55.32 43.41 52.26
C SER A 409 -55.42 44.95 52.32
N TYR A 410 -54.88 45.64 51.31
CA TYR A 410 -55.03 47.09 51.16
C TYR A 410 -56.50 47.48 51.00
N THR A 411 -57.23 46.81 50.10
CA THR A 411 -58.65 47.07 49.84
C THR A 411 -59.51 46.79 51.08
N ASP A 412 -59.28 45.68 51.78
CA ASP A 412 -59.96 45.31 53.01
C ASP A 412 -59.69 46.32 54.12
N THR A 413 -58.45 46.81 54.23
CA THR A 413 -58.10 47.90 55.16
C THR A 413 -58.92 49.16 54.85
N ARG A 414 -59.01 49.54 53.57
CA ARG A 414 -59.80 50.72 53.15
C ARG A 414 -61.31 50.53 53.35
N ILE A 415 -61.84 49.34 53.12
CA ILE A 415 -63.24 49.01 53.39
C ILE A 415 -63.51 49.01 54.90
N ALA A 416 -62.61 48.48 55.73
CA ALA A 416 -62.77 48.51 57.19
C ALA A 416 -62.73 49.95 57.74
N GLU A 417 -61.87 50.81 57.21
CA GLU A 417 -61.87 52.25 57.51
C GLU A 417 -63.19 52.93 57.11
N LEU A 418 -63.87 52.45 56.07
CA LEU A 418 -65.16 52.96 55.62
C LEU A 418 -66.37 52.33 56.36
N ALA A 419 -66.29 51.05 56.75
CA ALA A 419 -67.30 50.34 57.53
C ALA A 419 -67.25 50.70 59.02
N GLY A 420 -66.11 51.21 59.52
CA GLY A 420 -65.97 51.87 60.82
C GLY A 420 -66.59 53.28 60.89
N PHE A 421 -67.26 53.73 59.82
CA PHE A 421 -68.06 54.94 59.81
C PHE A 421 -69.38 54.70 60.58
N ASP A 422 -69.40 55.08 61.86
CA ASP A 422 -70.58 54.98 62.74
C ASP A 422 -71.68 55.99 62.33
N PRO A 423 -72.85 55.54 61.81
CA PRO A 423 -73.98 56.43 61.50
C PRO A 423 -74.55 57.10 62.77
N GLY A 424 -74.27 56.56 63.97
CA GLY A 424 -74.63 57.14 65.27
C GLY A 424 -73.84 58.41 65.61
N ALA A 425 -72.65 58.61 65.03
CA ALA A 425 -71.87 59.84 65.16
C ALA A 425 -72.53 61.06 64.49
N ILE A 426 -73.50 60.82 63.58
CA ILE A 426 -74.35 61.86 63.00
C ILE A 426 -75.53 62.17 63.94
N GLY A 427 -76.07 61.16 64.63
CA GLY A 427 -77.13 61.34 65.65
C GLY A 427 -76.68 62.21 66.81
N GLY A 428 -75.50 61.93 67.40
CA GLY A 428 -74.97 62.73 68.51
C GLY A 428 -74.62 64.19 68.14
N ARG A 429 -74.36 64.48 66.86
CA ARG A 429 -74.14 65.86 66.37
C ARG A 429 -75.43 66.59 66.07
N LEU A 430 -76.55 65.89 65.89
CA LEU A 430 -77.87 66.45 65.66
C LEU A 430 -78.56 66.78 66.99
N ASP A 431 -78.40 65.93 68.01
CA ASP A 431 -78.89 66.19 69.38
C ASP A 431 -78.24 67.44 69.99
N ALA A 432 -76.93 67.65 69.75
CA ALA A 432 -76.20 68.83 70.22
C ALA A 432 -76.62 70.15 69.52
N LEU A 433 -77.18 70.05 68.31
CA LEU A 433 -77.71 71.20 67.56
C LEU A 433 -79.10 71.59 68.06
N GLU A 434 -79.92 70.60 68.46
CA GLU A 434 -81.28 70.81 68.96
C GLU A 434 -81.28 71.48 70.35
N ASP A 435 -80.34 71.11 71.23
CA ASP A 435 -80.13 71.78 72.52
C ASP A 435 -79.68 73.25 72.38
N SER A 436 -78.91 73.57 71.34
CA SER A 436 -78.43 74.94 71.08
C SER A 436 -79.55 75.89 70.64
N PHE A 437 -80.60 75.37 70.00
CA PHE A 437 -81.78 76.15 69.61
C PHE A 437 -82.76 76.37 70.77
N ALA A 438 -82.84 75.44 71.73
CA ALA A 438 -83.68 75.59 72.93
C ALA A 438 -83.16 76.67 73.90
N ASP A 439 -81.85 76.81 74.07
CA ASP A 439 -81.27 77.88 74.92
C ASP A 439 -81.49 79.29 74.35
N LEU A 440 -81.51 79.40 73.02
CA LEU A 440 -81.68 80.66 72.30
C LEU A 440 -83.10 81.22 72.47
N ASP A 441 -84.12 80.36 72.45
CA ASP A 441 -85.52 80.74 72.66
C ASP A 441 -85.78 81.20 74.12
N GLY A 442 -85.18 80.54 75.11
CA GLY A 442 -85.29 80.92 76.52
C GLY A 442 -84.61 82.26 76.88
N ARG A 443 -83.64 82.72 76.08
CA ARG A 443 -82.98 84.02 76.27
C ARG A 443 -83.81 85.17 75.70
N LEU A 444 -84.47 84.97 74.56
CA LEU A 444 -85.31 85.99 73.91
C LEU A 444 -86.56 86.33 74.74
N GLN A 445 -87.23 85.32 75.30
CA GLN A 445 -88.43 85.54 76.14
C GLN A 445 -88.16 86.30 77.45
N ARG A 446 -86.95 86.16 78.01
CA ARG A 446 -86.54 86.90 79.23
C ARG A 446 -86.22 88.37 78.94
N GLN A 447 -85.76 88.68 77.73
CA GLN A 447 -85.46 90.04 77.33
C GLN A 447 -86.74 90.84 77.07
N ASP A 448 -87.73 90.21 76.43
CA ASP A 448 -89.01 90.84 76.11
C ASP A 448 -89.78 91.27 77.37
N ARG A 449 -89.88 90.36 78.35
CA ARG A 449 -90.55 90.61 79.64
C ARG A 449 -89.90 91.75 80.45
N ARG A 450 -88.59 91.98 80.24
CA ARG A 450 -87.84 93.06 80.91
C ARG A 450 -88.15 94.42 80.30
N ILE A 451 -88.38 94.48 78.99
CA ILE A 451 -88.70 95.71 78.27
C ILE A 451 -90.10 96.21 78.66
N ASP A 452 -91.07 95.30 78.75
CA ASP A 452 -92.43 95.65 79.16
C ASP A 452 -92.51 96.21 80.58
N ARG A 453 -91.72 95.67 81.52
CA ARG A 453 -91.61 96.20 82.89
C ARG A 453 -91.00 97.59 82.95
N GLN A 454 -89.97 97.87 82.16
CA GLN A 454 -89.37 99.20 82.10
C GLN A 454 -90.35 100.25 81.57
N GLY A 455 -91.13 99.89 80.56
CA GLY A 455 -92.15 100.77 79.99
C GLY A 455 -93.35 101.01 80.92
N ALA A 456 -93.81 99.98 81.64
CA ALA A 456 -94.83 100.12 82.68
C ALA A 456 -94.34 101.05 83.81
N MET A 457 -93.08 100.90 84.26
CA MET A 457 -92.48 101.75 85.30
C MET A 457 -92.34 103.21 84.86
N GLY A 458 -91.94 103.46 83.62
CA GLY A 458 -91.86 104.82 83.07
C GLY A 458 -93.23 105.51 83.06
N SER A 459 -94.26 104.79 82.65
CA SER A 459 -95.65 105.26 82.64
C SER A 459 -96.16 105.57 84.06
N ALA A 460 -95.85 104.69 85.02
CA ALA A 460 -96.21 104.88 86.42
C ALA A 460 -95.56 106.16 86.99
N MET A 461 -94.25 106.33 86.77
CA MET A 461 -93.48 107.46 87.30
C MET A 461 -93.94 108.81 86.73
N LEU A 462 -94.32 108.86 85.45
CA LEU A 462 -94.87 110.07 84.82
C LEU A 462 -96.19 110.50 85.47
N ASN A 463 -97.14 109.57 85.63
CA ASN A 463 -98.41 109.86 86.28
C ASN A 463 -98.23 110.33 87.73
N MET A 464 -97.26 109.76 88.43
CA MET A 464 -96.91 110.14 89.78
C MET A 464 -96.28 111.55 89.83
N ALA A 465 -95.30 111.82 88.97
CA ALA A 465 -94.57 113.09 88.94
C ALA A 465 -95.49 114.29 88.64
N ILE A 466 -96.45 114.14 87.72
CA ILE A 466 -97.45 115.18 87.41
C ILE A 466 -98.31 115.49 88.64
N ASN A 467 -98.75 114.46 89.37
CA ASN A 467 -99.57 114.65 90.58
C ASN A 467 -98.78 115.22 91.76
N ALA A 468 -97.50 114.87 91.89
CA ALA A 468 -96.61 115.37 92.94
C ALA A 468 -96.29 116.86 92.79
N ALA A 469 -96.16 117.35 91.55
CA ALA A 469 -95.73 118.73 91.25
C ALA A 469 -96.79 119.81 91.56
N GLY A 470 -98.09 119.48 91.50
CA GLY A 470 -99.18 120.47 91.59
C GLY A 470 -99.63 120.92 92.99
N SER A 471 -98.90 120.63 94.06
CA SER A 471 -99.40 120.85 95.44
C SER A 471 -99.00 122.21 96.04
N ALA A 472 -100.00 123.03 96.40
CA ALA A 472 -99.84 124.27 97.19
C ALA A 472 -99.81 124.05 98.72
N SER A 473 -99.72 122.79 99.18
CA SER A 473 -99.76 122.44 100.61
C SER A 473 -98.40 122.67 101.31
N PRO A 474 -98.33 123.41 102.43
CA PRO A 474 -97.08 123.69 103.16
C PRO A 474 -96.34 122.46 103.71
N ARG A 475 -97.03 121.31 103.81
CA ARG A 475 -96.50 120.03 104.31
C ARG A 475 -95.97 119.08 103.22
N GLY A 476 -96.07 119.47 101.94
CA GLY A 476 -95.73 118.61 100.79
C GLY A 476 -96.84 117.58 100.46
N ARG A 477 -96.69 116.86 99.35
CA ARG A 477 -97.66 115.86 98.87
C ARG A 477 -96.94 114.56 98.54
N ILE A 478 -97.53 113.44 98.97
CA ILE A 478 -97.21 112.11 98.46
C ILE A 478 -98.15 111.84 97.28
N ALA A 479 -97.59 111.44 96.15
CA ALA A 479 -98.35 110.98 95.00
C ALA A 479 -97.98 109.52 94.71
N VAL A 480 -98.95 108.79 94.18
CA VAL A 480 -98.81 107.40 93.75
C VAL A 480 -99.30 107.33 92.31
N GLY A 481 -98.53 106.72 91.43
CA GLY A 481 -98.90 106.52 90.03
C GLY A 481 -98.79 105.05 89.67
N ALA A 482 -99.75 104.54 88.92
CA ALA A 482 -99.71 103.21 88.34
C ALA A 482 -99.49 103.30 86.82
N GLY A 483 -98.81 102.32 86.26
CA GLY A 483 -98.52 102.20 84.83
C GLY A 483 -98.63 100.76 84.38
N PHE A 484 -99.03 100.55 83.13
CA PHE A 484 -99.27 99.23 82.56
C PHE A 484 -98.69 99.19 81.15
N GLN A 485 -97.94 98.13 80.80
CA GLN A 485 -97.39 97.90 79.46
C GLN A 485 -97.11 96.41 79.24
N GLY A 486 -97.53 95.86 78.09
CA GLY A 486 -97.19 94.49 77.69
C GLY A 486 -97.63 93.38 78.67
N GLY A 487 -98.71 93.59 79.42
CA GLY A 487 -99.18 92.65 80.45
C GLY A 487 -98.44 92.76 81.80
N GLU A 488 -97.43 93.62 81.89
CA GLU A 488 -96.72 93.93 83.13
C GLU A 488 -97.26 95.26 83.72
N GLN A 489 -97.31 95.31 85.05
CA GLN A 489 -97.85 96.45 85.80
C GLN A 489 -96.78 97.03 86.73
N ALA A 490 -96.77 98.34 86.88
CA ALA A 490 -95.83 99.04 87.72
C ALA A 490 -96.53 100.02 88.63
N LEU A 491 -96.03 100.12 89.85
CA LEU A 491 -96.48 101.07 90.84
C LEU A 491 -95.32 102.01 91.17
N SER A 492 -95.63 103.29 91.27
CA SER A 492 -94.67 104.32 91.64
C SER A 492 -95.22 105.17 92.77
N ILE A 493 -94.31 105.61 93.63
CA ILE A 493 -94.61 106.49 94.75
C ILE A 493 -93.57 107.59 94.77
N GLY A 494 -93.99 108.79 95.14
CA GLY A 494 -93.07 109.88 95.30
C GLY A 494 -93.63 111.03 96.09
N TYR A 495 -92.74 111.92 96.44
CA TYR A 495 -92.98 113.03 97.32
C TYR A 495 -92.54 114.32 96.63
N GLY A 496 -93.45 115.28 96.55
CA GLY A 496 -93.20 116.60 95.98
C GLY A 496 -93.43 117.68 97.03
N ARG A 497 -92.50 118.65 97.12
CA ARG A 497 -92.65 119.80 98.01
C ARG A 497 -92.14 121.08 97.37
N ARG A 498 -92.91 122.15 97.51
CA ARG A 498 -92.52 123.51 97.13
C ARG A 498 -91.70 124.14 98.26
N VAL A 499 -90.54 124.69 97.93
CA VAL A 499 -89.60 125.32 98.87
C VAL A 499 -89.51 126.81 98.50
N GLY A 500 -90.12 127.66 99.33
CA GLY A 500 -90.27 129.09 99.02
C GLY A 500 -91.32 129.37 97.94
N GLN A 501 -91.37 130.61 97.41
CA GLN A 501 -92.38 130.99 96.42
C GLN A 501 -92.04 130.54 94.98
N ARG A 502 -90.78 130.15 94.68
CA ARG A 502 -90.33 129.93 93.29
C ARG A 502 -89.60 128.61 93.02
N ALA A 503 -89.47 127.69 93.98
CA ALA A 503 -88.78 126.41 93.75
C ALA A 503 -89.61 125.22 94.25
N SER A 504 -89.47 124.08 93.58
CA SER A 504 -90.04 122.79 93.98
C SER A 504 -89.06 121.65 93.70
N PHE A 505 -89.14 120.60 94.52
CA PHE A 505 -88.42 119.35 94.26
C PHE A 505 -89.37 118.17 94.36
N SER A 506 -89.09 117.12 93.59
CA SER A 506 -89.78 115.85 93.64
C SER A 506 -88.79 114.69 93.64
N LEU A 507 -89.13 113.65 94.41
CA LEU A 507 -88.41 112.38 94.46
C LEU A 507 -89.42 111.27 94.25
N GLY A 508 -89.14 110.31 93.37
CA GLY A 508 -90.03 109.18 93.11
C GLY A 508 -89.28 107.90 92.80
N GLY A 509 -89.90 106.77 93.15
CA GLY A 509 -89.46 105.43 92.78
C GLY A 509 -90.60 104.64 92.13
N ALA A 510 -90.30 103.79 91.17
CA ALA A 510 -91.22 102.85 90.53
C ALA A 510 -90.70 101.42 90.62
N PHE A 511 -91.64 100.49 90.73
CA PHE A 511 -91.37 99.07 90.92
C PHE A 511 -92.32 98.26 90.05
N SER A 512 -91.79 97.27 89.34
CA SER A 512 -92.56 96.31 88.53
C SER A 512 -91.90 94.93 88.60
N GLY A 513 -92.59 93.97 89.22
CA GLY A 513 -92.05 92.65 89.52
C GLY A 513 -90.73 92.70 90.32
N GLY A 514 -89.64 92.19 89.70
CA GLY A 514 -88.29 92.19 90.27
C GLY A 514 -87.44 93.41 89.92
N GLU A 515 -87.96 94.33 89.11
CA GLU A 515 -87.23 95.51 88.64
C GLU A 515 -87.63 96.77 89.40
N ARG A 516 -86.65 97.64 89.62
CA ARG A 516 -86.78 98.86 90.42
C ARG A 516 -86.11 100.01 89.70
N SER A 517 -86.75 101.16 89.69
CA SER A 517 -86.25 102.38 89.08
C SER A 517 -86.56 103.58 89.99
N GLY A 518 -85.73 104.62 89.96
CA GLY A 518 -85.92 105.80 90.80
C GLY A 518 -85.37 107.06 90.14
N GLY A 519 -85.96 108.19 90.47
CA GLY A 519 -85.62 109.48 89.89
C GLY A 519 -85.86 110.65 90.86
N ILE A 520 -85.06 111.69 90.72
CA ILE A 520 -85.19 112.97 91.42
C ILE A 520 -85.33 114.08 90.38
N GLY A 521 -86.23 115.01 90.61
CA GLY A 521 -86.43 116.19 89.78
C GLY A 521 -86.45 117.49 90.60
N PHE A 522 -85.97 118.57 90.00
CA PHE A 522 -86.01 119.92 90.57
C PHE A 522 -86.61 120.88 89.52
N GLY A 523 -87.47 121.79 89.97
CA GLY A 523 -88.10 122.80 89.11
C GLY A 523 -88.09 124.16 89.78
N VAL A 524 -87.73 125.20 89.03
CA VAL A 524 -87.70 126.60 89.48
C VAL A 524 -88.53 127.44 88.52
N ASP A 525 -89.49 128.20 89.04
CA ASP A 525 -90.31 129.14 88.27
C ASP A 525 -89.52 130.44 88.06
N LEU A 526 -89.09 130.68 86.81
CA LEU A 526 -88.30 131.86 86.39
C LEU A 526 -89.11 133.15 86.42
#